data_AF-A0A0R1VFM5-F1
#
_entry.id   AF-A0A0R1VFM5-F1
#
_cell.length_a   1.000
_cell.length_b   1.000
_cell.length_c   1.000
_cell.angle_alpha   90.00
_cell.angle_beta   90.00
_cell.angle_gamma   90.00
#
_symmetry.space_group_name_H-M   'P 1'
#
loop_
_entity.id
_entity.type
_entity.pdbx_description
1 polymer ?
#
loop_
_entity_poly.entity_id
_entity_poly.type
_entity_poly.pdbx_seq_one_letter_code
_entity_poly.pdbx_strand_id
1 'polypeptide(L)'
;MFAYDYWIYWVPIAVIFGIGYVASRYHSAPERRQAQQQAENQREQEIKQLKNDSLVPENDSSNDLILKNNEKIYFKSNITANWVEPRTHTRSIQYHGLTSSVRIMKGMYWRAGSIKPFREKETSLETILSGNLILTNKRLVMVADNGTTRQSTYGTIANIIPYSDAVGIMKNSGKTVYLTGNIDGEKIAIYLTRLISGDLDSHQVAPKNKLSQDNSPADHSDHSGFVFDDDNNPSQKYLTPQEVFDRVKGNQPMRLDEDHQIFDVGMPFPKIDDIKAELQSNHSYAVSSIKNWESDLKESSEDICRYLGNNRYELRAFNENFQTLYFTFRNGKMEYSALNDNGITKLM
;
A
#
# COMPACT_ATOMS: atom_id res chain seq x y z
N MET A 1 -14.45 53.32 30.16
CA MET A 1 -14.02 54.32 29.15
C MET A 1 -12.53 54.06 28.91
N PHE A 2 -12.00 53.39 27.89
CA PHE A 2 -12.42 52.90 26.58
C PHE A 2 -11.71 51.56 26.35
N ALA A 3 -12.42 50.46 26.04
CA ALA A 3 -11.79 49.20 25.62
C ALA A 3 -12.72 48.23 24.87
N TYR A 4 -14.04 48.47 24.88
CA TYR A 4 -15.02 47.53 24.33
C TYR A 4 -15.48 47.80 22.88
N ASP A 5 -15.09 48.93 22.28
CA ASP A 5 -15.60 49.32 20.94
C ASP A 5 -14.71 48.90 19.76
N TYR A 6 -13.54 48.31 19.99
CA TYR A 6 -12.65 47.90 18.88
C TYR A 6 -12.98 46.54 18.27
N TRP A 7 -13.71 45.66 18.97
CA TRP A 7 -13.98 44.30 18.47
C TRP A 7 -15.00 44.27 17.31
N ILE A 8 -15.91 45.25 17.27
CA ILE A 8 -16.91 45.40 16.20
C ILE A 8 -16.26 45.67 14.83
N TYR A 9 -15.08 46.30 14.78
CA TYR A 9 -14.38 46.57 13.52
C TYR A 9 -13.44 45.44 13.08
N TRP A 10 -12.93 44.62 14.00
CA TRP A 10 -12.01 43.53 13.67
C TRP A 10 -12.71 42.26 13.15
N VAL A 11 -13.92 41.96 13.63
CA VAL A 11 -14.69 40.78 13.17
C VAL A 11 -15.04 40.85 11.67
N PRO A 12 -15.53 41.98 11.12
CA PRO A 12 -15.78 42.11 9.68
C PRO A 12 -14.51 41.96 8.84
N ILE A 13 -13.39 42.52 9.31
CA ILE A 13 -12.10 42.45 8.61
C ILE A 13 -11.62 40.99 8.56
N ALA A 14 -11.67 40.25 9.67
CA ALA A 14 -11.30 38.84 9.71
C ALA A 14 -12.19 37.96 8.82
N VAL A 15 -13.49 38.26 8.73
CA VAL A 15 -14.42 37.57 7.83
C VAL A 15 -14.11 37.86 6.36
N ILE A 16 -13.79 39.11 6.00
CA ILE A 16 -13.39 39.49 4.64
C ILE A 16 -12.07 38.81 4.24
N PHE A 17 -11.07 38.77 5.13
CA PHE A 17 -9.82 38.05 4.88
C PHE A 17 -10.02 36.52 4.80
N GLY A 18 -10.89 35.95 5.63
CA GLY A 18 -11.26 34.54 5.58
C GLY A 18 -11.95 34.15 4.27
N ILE A 19 -12.92 34.96 3.82
CA ILE A 19 -13.62 34.76 2.54
C ILE A 19 -12.65 34.94 1.37
N GLY A 20 -11.76 35.94 1.39
CA GLY A 20 -10.73 36.14 0.37
C GLY A 20 -9.72 34.98 0.30
N TYR A 21 -9.32 34.41 1.44
CA TYR A 21 -8.43 33.25 1.50
C TYR A 21 -9.11 31.97 0.97
N VAL A 22 -10.39 31.75 1.29
CA VAL A 22 -11.15 30.61 0.76
C VAL A 22 -11.42 30.77 -0.74
N ALA A 23 -11.74 31.98 -1.20
CA ALA A 23 -11.98 32.28 -2.61
C ALA A 23 -10.71 32.11 -3.47
N SER A 24 -9.53 32.50 -2.96
CA SER A 24 -8.25 32.29 -3.67
C SER A 24 -7.86 30.81 -3.75
N ARG A 25 -8.18 30.02 -2.71
CA ARG A 25 -8.02 28.56 -2.73
C ARG A 25 -8.99 27.88 -3.69
N TYR A 26 -10.21 28.41 -3.84
CA TYR A 26 -11.20 27.90 -4.80
C TYR A 26 -10.84 28.22 -6.26
N HIS A 27 -10.30 29.41 -6.55
CA HIS A 27 -9.86 29.76 -7.91
C HIS A 27 -8.60 28.99 -8.37
N SER A 28 -7.69 28.66 -7.45
CA SER A 28 -6.47 27.89 -7.76
C SER A 28 -6.68 26.36 -7.76
N ALA A 29 -7.79 25.85 -7.24
CA ALA A 29 -8.12 24.43 -7.26
C ALA A 29 -8.30 23.82 -8.67
N PRO A 30 -9.05 24.44 -9.61
CA PRO A 30 -9.19 23.90 -10.97
C PRO A 30 -7.86 23.92 -11.74
N GLU A 31 -7.04 24.95 -11.59
CA GLU A 31 -5.72 25.03 -12.23
C GLU A 31 -4.79 23.91 -11.75
N ARG A 32 -4.80 23.58 -10.44
CA ARG A 32 -4.03 22.44 -9.90
C ARG A 32 -4.52 21.10 -10.45
N ARG A 33 -5.84 20.92 -10.60
CA ARG A 33 -6.41 19.69 -11.19
C ARG A 33 -6.02 19.56 -12.67
N GLN A 34 -6.07 20.65 -13.42
CA GLN A 34 -5.63 20.65 -14.82
C GLN A 34 -4.13 20.40 -14.93
N ALA A 35 -3.31 21.02 -14.09
CA ALA A 35 -1.87 20.77 -14.04
C ALA A 35 -1.54 19.32 -13.65
N GLN A 36 -2.27 18.75 -12.69
CA GLN A 36 -2.15 17.33 -12.30
C GLN A 36 -2.54 16.40 -13.46
N GLN A 37 -3.69 16.63 -14.10
CA GLN A 37 -4.13 15.86 -15.25
C GLN A 37 -3.15 15.98 -16.42
N GLN A 38 -2.59 17.17 -16.66
CA GLN A 38 -1.58 17.36 -17.70
C GLN A 38 -0.29 16.61 -17.36
N ALA A 39 0.18 16.65 -16.11
CA ALA A 39 1.36 15.92 -15.66
C ALA A 39 1.15 14.40 -15.75
N GLU A 40 -0.03 13.89 -15.38
CA GLU A 40 -0.40 12.47 -15.51
C GLU A 40 -0.43 12.04 -16.97
N ASN A 41 -1.07 12.82 -17.85
CA ASN A 41 -1.11 12.53 -19.27
C ASN A 41 0.29 12.56 -19.91
N GLN A 42 1.16 13.49 -19.51
CA GLN A 42 2.55 13.55 -19.96
C GLN A 42 3.33 12.32 -19.50
N ARG A 43 3.18 11.94 -18.23
CA ARG A 43 3.82 10.75 -17.66
C ARG A 43 3.38 9.48 -18.36
N GLU A 44 2.08 9.34 -18.65
CA GLU A 44 1.57 8.20 -19.41
C GLU A 44 2.15 8.14 -20.83
N GLN A 45 2.30 9.28 -21.49
CA GLN A 45 2.90 9.35 -22.81
C GLN A 45 4.37 8.93 -22.76
N GLU A 46 5.12 9.38 -21.76
CA GLU A 46 6.51 8.96 -21.55
C GLU A 46 6.61 7.44 -21.33
N ILE A 47 5.76 6.87 -20.47
CA ILE A 47 5.72 5.42 -20.22
C ILE A 47 5.39 4.64 -21.50
N LYS A 48 4.44 5.14 -22.31
CA LYS A 48 4.07 4.54 -23.60
C LYS A 48 5.25 4.60 -24.59
N GLN A 49 5.99 5.70 -24.62
CA GLN A 49 7.21 5.83 -25.43
C GLN A 49 8.28 4.85 -24.97
N LEU A 50 8.59 4.78 -23.67
CA LEU A 50 9.58 3.87 -23.10
C LEU A 50 9.27 2.38 -23.36
N LYS A 51 8.00 2.03 -23.44
CA LYS A 51 7.58 0.66 -23.80
C LYS A 51 7.79 0.34 -25.28
N ASN A 52 7.66 1.34 -26.17
CA ASN A 52 7.66 1.13 -27.61
C ASN A 52 9.00 1.46 -28.28
N ASP A 53 9.81 2.33 -27.69
CA ASP A 53 11.09 2.75 -28.26
C ASP A 53 12.10 1.62 -28.26
N SER A 54 13.01 1.58 -29.24
CA SER A 54 14.08 0.57 -29.25
C SER A 54 15.10 0.83 -28.15
N LEU A 55 15.49 -0.23 -27.43
CA LEU A 55 16.55 -0.14 -26.42
C LEU A 55 17.91 -0.18 -27.10
N VAL A 56 18.54 0.98 -27.26
CA VAL A 56 19.89 1.09 -27.82
C VAL A 56 20.91 0.93 -26.70
N PRO A 57 21.94 0.08 -26.86
CA PRO A 57 23.00 -0.02 -25.86
C PRO A 57 23.74 1.31 -25.75
N GLU A 58 24.01 1.72 -24.51
CA GLU A 58 24.78 2.91 -24.21
C GLU A 58 26.25 2.63 -24.52
N ASN A 59 26.86 3.47 -25.37
CA ASN A 59 28.28 3.39 -25.70
C ASN A 59 29.11 4.02 -24.58
N ASP A 60 28.99 3.52 -23.36
CA ASP A 60 29.79 4.01 -22.25
C ASP A 60 31.08 3.17 -22.10
N SER A 61 32.22 3.83 -22.26
CA SER A 61 33.56 3.26 -22.03
C SER A 61 33.97 3.40 -20.56
N SER A 62 33.01 3.57 -19.65
CA SER A 62 33.31 3.84 -18.24
C SER A 62 34.03 2.65 -17.58
N ASN A 63 35.20 2.94 -17.00
CA ASN A 63 36.07 2.01 -16.27
C ASN A 63 35.47 1.42 -14.98
N ASP A 64 34.20 1.74 -14.66
CA ASP A 64 33.58 1.43 -13.37
C ASP A 64 33.17 -0.05 -13.24
N LEU A 65 33.03 -0.76 -14.37
CA LEU A 65 32.54 -2.13 -14.38
C LEU A 65 33.28 -3.01 -15.41
N ILE A 66 33.83 -4.13 -14.94
CA ILE A 66 34.36 -5.16 -15.82
C ILE A 66 33.20 -5.94 -16.45
N LEU A 67 32.97 -5.66 -17.74
CA LEU A 67 31.95 -6.33 -18.55
C LEU A 67 32.41 -7.73 -18.96
N LYS A 68 31.48 -8.70 -18.93
CA LYS A 68 31.70 -10.06 -19.42
C LYS A 68 31.64 -10.09 -20.96
N ASN A 69 32.07 -11.20 -21.55
CA ASN A 69 31.99 -11.38 -23.01
C ASN A 69 30.57 -11.13 -23.54
N ASN A 70 30.45 -10.27 -24.56
CA ASN A 70 29.19 -9.86 -25.19
C ASN A 70 28.18 -9.26 -24.18
N GLU A 71 28.67 -8.62 -23.12
CA GLU A 71 27.86 -7.84 -22.19
C GLU A 71 27.83 -6.38 -22.66
N LYS A 72 26.63 -5.80 -22.78
CA LYS A 72 26.40 -4.41 -23.19
C LYS A 72 25.56 -3.69 -22.14
N ILE A 73 25.85 -2.42 -21.91
CA ILE A 73 25.11 -1.56 -20.98
C ILE A 73 23.91 -0.96 -21.73
N TYR A 74 22.75 -0.94 -21.09
CA TYR A 74 21.51 -0.36 -21.65
C TYR A 74 20.99 0.80 -20.82
N PHE A 75 21.37 0.85 -19.54
CA PHE A 75 20.95 1.92 -18.65
C PHE A 75 22.00 2.12 -17.58
N LYS A 76 22.40 3.37 -17.38
CA LYS A 76 23.20 3.83 -16.26
C LYS A 76 22.44 4.94 -15.54
N SER A 77 22.22 4.78 -14.25
CA SER A 77 21.62 5.82 -13.43
C SER A 77 22.64 6.93 -13.18
N ASN A 78 22.23 8.17 -13.46
CA ASN A 78 22.99 9.38 -13.09
C ASN A 78 22.78 9.78 -11.61
N ILE A 79 21.86 9.10 -10.93
CA ILE A 79 21.48 9.36 -9.54
C ILE A 79 21.84 8.15 -8.67
N THR A 80 22.27 8.40 -7.44
CA THR A 80 22.56 7.36 -6.45
C THR A 80 21.29 6.59 -6.10
N ALA A 81 21.31 5.28 -6.35
CA ALA A 81 20.27 4.34 -5.96
C ALA A 81 20.73 3.52 -4.75
N ASN A 82 19.76 3.04 -3.96
CA ASN A 82 19.96 2.26 -2.76
C ASN A 82 19.51 0.82 -3.00
N TRP A 83 20.36 -0.14 -2.66
CA TRP A 83 20.04 -1.56 -2.61
C TRP A 83 19.58 -1.94 -1.22
N VAL A 84 18.29 -2.18 -1.07
CA VAL A 84 17.66 -2.45 0.22
C VAL A 84 17.23 -3.92 0.29
N GLU A 85 17.53 -4.58 1.41
CA GLU A 85 17.15 -5.97 1.66
C GLU A 85 16.48 -6.13 3.03
N PRO A 86 15.52 -7.06 3.19
CA PRO A 86 14.98 -7.40 4.49
C PRO A 86 16.03 -8.12 5.34
N ARG A 87 16.25 -7.62 6.56
CA ARG A 87 17.17 -8.16 7.56
C ARG A 87 16.39 -8.41 8.85
N THR A 88 16.46 -9.65 9.33
CA THR A 88 15.83 -10.04 10.60
C THR A 88 16.88 -9.97 11.70
N HIS A 89 16.67 -9.05 12.64
CA HIS A 89 17.46 -8.96 13.85
C HIS A 89 16.72 -9.63 14.99
N THR A 90 17.39 -10.56 15.68
CA THR A 90 16.85 -11.16 16.89
C THR A 90 17.40 -10.40 18.09
N ARG A 91 16.57 -9.59 18.74
CA ARG A 91 16.94 -8.89 19.96
C ARG A 91 16.49 -9.72 21.16
N SER A 92 17.42 -9.95 22.09
CA SER A 92 17.08 -10.56 23.38
C SER A 92 16.65 -9.45 24.32
N ILE A 93 15.38 -9.42 24.69
CA ILE A 93 14.91 -8.51 25.72
C ILE A 93 15.26 -9.13 27.07
N GLN A 94 16.19 -8.49 27.79
CA GLN A 94 16.50 -8.88 29.15
C GLN A 94 15.37 -8.38 30.06
N TYR A 95 14.56 -9.29 30.56
CA TYR A 95 13.49 -8.96 31.50
C TYR A 95 14.09 -8.68 32.88
N HIS A 96 13.92 -7.47 33.41
CA HIS A 96 14.20 -7.14 34.81
C HIS A 96 12.98 -7.49 35.68
N GLY A 97 12.68 -8.79 35.77
CA GLY A 97 11.64 -9.31 36.66
C GLY A 97 12.14 -9.43 38.10
N LEU A 98 11.23 -9.31 39.07
CA LEU A 98 11.51 -9.55 40.48
C LEU A 98 11.85 -11.04 40.69
N THR A 99 13.15 -11.37 40.73
CA THR A 99 13.61 -12.70 41.13
C THR A 99 13.73 -12.74 42.64
N SER A 100 13.00 -13.61 43.31
CA SER A 100 13.14 -13.80 44.76
C SER A 100 13.99 -15.04 45.02
N SER A 101 14.99 -14.88 45.89
CA SER A 101 15.80 -16.00 46.38
C SER A 101 15.62 -16.11 47.88
N VAL A 102 15.06 -17.22 48.34
CA VAL A 102 14.89 -17.51 49.76
C VAL A 102 15.96 -18.53 50.17
N ARG A 103 16.72 -18.21 51.21
CA ARG A 103 17.71 -19.13 51.77
C ARG A 103 16.99 -20.16 52.63
N ILE A 104 17.09 -21.44 52.28
CA ILE A 104 16.45 -22.52 53.04
C ILE A 104 17.41 -23.05 54.11
N MET A 105 18.71 -23.14 53.79
CA MET A 105 19.75 -23.57 54.73
C MET A 105 21.13 -23.00 54.37
N LYS A 106 22.14 -23.23 55.22
CA LYS A 106 23.51 -22.76 54.98
C LYS A 106 24.09 -23.44 53.74
N GLY A 107 24.19 -22.70 52.64
CA GLY A 107 24.69 -23.19 51.35
C GLY A 107 23.59 -23.56 50.34
N MET A 108 22.31 -23.50 50.69
CA MET A 108 21.21 -23.82 49.79
C MET A 108 20.19 -22.67 49.68
N TYR A 109 19.97 -22.23 48.46
CA TYR A 109 19.03 -21.16 48.11
C TYR A 109 17.99 -21.71 47.16
N TRP A 110 16.71 -21.43 47.44
CA TRP A 110 15.63 -21.67 46.51
C TRP A 110 15.33 -20.37 45.77
N ARG A 111 15.46 -20.42 44.45
CA ARG A 111 15.11 -19.31 43.56
C ARG A 111 13.71 -19.54 43.04
N ALA A 112 12.79 -18.65 43.36
CA ALA A 112 11.43 -18.65 42.83
C ALA A 112 11.32 -17.59 41.73
N GLY A 113 11.10 -18.05 40.50
CA GLY A 113 10.94 -17.21 39.31
C GLY A 113 11.31 -17.96 38.03
N SER A 114 10.45 -17.92 37.00
CA SER A 114 10.75 -18.44 35.67
C SER A 114 11.13 -17.26 34.77
N ILE A 115 12.43 -17.06 34.54
CA ILE A 115 12.91 -16.07 33.57
C ILE A 115 13.32 -16.85 32.32
N LYS A 116 12.39 -16.97 31.37
CA LYS A 116 12.73 -17.36 30.00
C LYS A 116 13.11 -16.08 29.25
N PRO A 117 14.32 -15.97 28.68
CA PRO A 117 14.67 -14.80 27.87
C PRO A 117 13.72 -14.73 26.68
N PHE A 118 12.93 -13.67 26.62
CA PHE A 118 12.04 -13.41 25.49
C PHE A 118 12.88 -12.86 24.34
N ARG A 119 12.82 -13.54 23.19
CA ARG A 119 13.50 -13.12 21.97
C ARG A 119 12.48 -12.49 21.06
N GLU A 120 12.66 -11.21 20.78
CA GLU A 120 11.87 -10.51 19.79
C GLU A 120 12.62 -10.55 18.45
N LYS A 121 11.92 -10.92 17.39
CA LYS A 121 12.45 -10.91 16.03
C LYS A 121 11.84 -9.73 15.30
N GLU A 122 12.67 -8.77 14.94
CA GLU A 122 12.27 -7.60 14.17
C GLU A 122 12.85 -7.74 12.77
N THR A 123 12.00 -7.63 11.74
CA THR A 123 12.44 -7.59 10.35
C THR A 123 12.31 -6.17 9.84
N SER A 124 13.44 -5.55 9.54
CA SER A 124 13.53 -4.21 8.96
C SER A 124 14.12 -4.27 7.55
N LEU A 125 13.78 -3.27 6.74
CA LEU A 125 14.42 -3.03 5.45
C LEU A 125 15.70 -2.23 5.68
N GLU A 126 16.85 -2.80 5.31
CA GLU A 126 18.15 -2.16 5.50
C GLU A 126 18.83 -1.90 4.16
N THR A 127 19.37 -0.69 4.00
CA THR A 127 20.21 -0.32 2.87
C THR A 127 21.56 -1.02 2.98
N ILE A 128 21.83 -1.95 2.07
CA ILE A 128 23.06 -2.73 2.02
C ILE A 128 24.14 -2.00 1.22
N LEU A 129 23.73 -1.30 0.17
CA LEU A 129 24.63 -0.60 -0.75
C LEU A 129 23.93 0.64 -1.29
N SER A 130 24.69 1.72 -1.49
CA SER A 130 24.23 2.92 -2.20
C SER A 130 25.24 3.23 -3.28
N GLY A 131 24.78 3.48 -4.50
CA GLY A 131 25.67 3.71 -5.64
C GLY A 131 24.97 3.84 -6.98
N ASN A 132 25.75 3.76 -8.05
CA ASN A 132 25.26 3.85 -9.42
C ASN A 132 24.64 2.52 -9.84
N LEU A 133 23.41 2.60 -10.36
CA LEU A 133 22.70 1.45 -10.91
C LEU A 133 23.04 1.30 -12.39
N ILE A 134 23.48 0.11 -12.78
CA ILE A 134 23.85 -0.23 -14.15
C ILE A 134 23.04 -1.48 -14.57
N LEU A 135 22.30 -1.37 -15.67
CA LEU A 135 21.60 -2.49 -16.29
C LEU A 135 22.35 -2.92 -17.54
N THR A 136 22.70 -4.20 -17.61
CA THR A 136 23.30 -4.82 -18.79
C THR A 136 22.34 -5.80 -19.43
N ASN A 137 22.65 -6.38 -20.59
CA ASN A 137 21.84 -7.48 -21.14
C ASN A 137 21.81 -8.76 -20.28
N LYS A 138 22.70 -8.91 -19.28
CA LYS A 138 22.84 -10.17 -18.53
C LYS A 138 22.47 -10.04 -17.06
N ARG A 139 22.74 -8.88 -16.47
CA ARG A 139 22.62 -8.66 -15.03
C ARG A 139 22.33 -7.21 -14.73
N LEU A 140 21.71 -7.01 -13.60
CA LEU A 140 21.65 -5.74 -12.90
C LEU A 140 22.86 -5.67 -11.95
N VAL A 141 23.58 -4.56 -11.98
CA VAL A 141 24.75 -4.30 -11.13
C VAL A 141 24.59 -2.95 -10.45
N MET A 142 24.90 -2.90 -9.16
CA MET A 142 25.07 -1.65 -8.43
C MET A 142 26.52 -1.53 -7.99
N VAL A 143 27.12 -0.37 -8.26
CA VAL A 143 28.51 -0.04 -7.94
C VAL A 143 28.50 1.14 -6.98
N ALA A 144 28.98 0.94 -5.76
CA ALA A 144 29.17 2.04 -4.81
C ALA A 144 30.50 2.77 -5.07
N ASP A 145 30.60 4.00 -4.59
CA ASP A 145 31.79 4.85 -4.75
C ASP A 145 33.06 4.24 -4.15
N ASN A 146 32.91 3.35 -3.16
CA ASN A 146 34.02 2.61 -2.55
C ASN A 146 34.47 1.37 -3.34
N GLY A 147 33.92 1.15 -4.55
CA GLY A 147 34.22 0.00 -5.41
C GLY A 147 33.52 -1.30 -5.01
N THR A 148 32.70 -1.31 -3.96
CA THR A 148 31.90 -2.49 -3.63
C THR A 148 30.74 -2.65 -4.60
N THR A 149 30.55 -3.88 -5.09
CA THR A 149 29.55 -4.18 -6.10
C THR A 149 28.55 -5.23 -5.63
N ARG A 150 27.29 -5.03 -6.00
CA ARG A 150 26.21 -6.02 -5.84
C ARG A 150 25.59 -6.28 -7.20
N GLN A 151 25.26 -7.53 -7.47
CA GLN A 151 24.70 -7.92 -8.77
C GLN A 151 23.58 -8.94 -8.63
N SER A 152 22.62 -8.86 -9.54
CA SER A 152 21.56 -9.85 -9.72
C SER A 152 21.48 -10.24 -11.19
N THR A 153 21.56 -11.54 -11.48
CA THR A 153 21.45 -12.06 -12.85
C THR A 153 20.00 -12.24 -13.21
N TYR A 154 19.61 -11.92 -14.45
CA TYR A 154 18.22 -11.95 -14.89
C TYR A 154 17.54 -13.31 -14.76
N GLY A 155 18.25 -14.41 -15.01
CA GLY A 155 17.71 -15.77 -14.80
C GLY A 155 17.34 -16.12 -13.35
N THR A 156 17.78 -15.32 -12.37
CA THR A 156 17.41 -15.50 -10.96
C THR A 156 16.19 -14.68 -10.55
N ILE A 157 15.73 -13.76 -11.39
CA ILE A 157 14.61 -12.87 -11.09
C ILE A 157 13.31 -13.61 -11.43
N ALA A 158 12.44 -13.75 -10.44
CA ALA A 158 11.14 -14.39 -10.54
C ALA A 158 10.07 -13.38 -10.97
N ASN A 159 10.10 -12.20 -10.35
CA ASN A 159 9.09 -11.17 -10.54
C ASN A 159 9.67 -9.77 -10.26
N ILE A 160 9.08 -8.77 -10.91
CA ILE A 160 9.42 -7.35 -10.76
C ILE A 160 8.15 -6.61 -10.38
N ILE A 161 8.20 -5.85 -9.29
CA ILE A 161 7.09 -5.03 -8.80
C ILE A 161 7.51 -3.57 -8.90
N PRO A 162 6.92 -2.78 -9.81
CA PRO A 162 7.17 -1.35 -9.88
C PRO A 162 6.46 -0.62 -8.73
N TYR A 163 7.17 0.33 -8.12
CA TYR A 163 6.61 1.35 -7.24
C TYR A 163 6.95 2.74 -7.80
N SER A 164 6.31 3.79 -7.29
CA SER A 164 6.56 5.17 -7.75
C SER A 164 8.01 5.63 -7.54
N ASP A 165 8.65 5.20 -6.45
CA ASP A 165 9.97 5.62 -5.99
C ASP A 165 10.96 4.44 -5.82
N ALA A 166 10.54 3.24 -6.21
CA ALA A 166 11.30 2.03 -6.00
C ALA A 166 10.94 0.94 -7.02
N VAL A 167 11.82 -0.06 -7.14
CA VAL A 167 11.50 -1.31 -7.84
C VAL A 167 11.84 -2.51 -6.96
N GLY A 168 10.83 -3.34 -6.72
CA GLY A 168 10.98 -4.60 -6.01
C GLY A 168 11.38 -5.72 -6.96
N ILE A 169 12.51 -6.37 -6.69
CA ILE A 169 13.03 -7.50 -7.46
C ILE A 169 12.93 -8.74 -6.58
N MET A 170 11.97 -9.61 -6.93
CA MET A 170 11.82 -10.91 -6.30
C MET A 170 12.71 -11.92 -7.00
N LYS A 171 13.57 -12.59 -6.25
CA LYS A 171 14.45 -13.65 -6.78
C LYS A 171 13.80 -15.01 -6.57
N ASN A 172 14.07 -15.96 -7.47
CA ASN A 172 13.71 -17.38 -7.33
C ASN A 172 14.31 -18.00 -6.06
N SER A 173 15.49 -17.51 -5.66
CA SER A 173 16.18 -17.92 -4.44
C SER A 173 16.85 -16.74 -3.76
N GLY A 174 16.77 -16.71 -2.43
CA GLY A 174 17.32 -15.64 -1.61
C GLY A 174 16.32 -14.54 -1.26
N LYS A 175 16.84 -13.39 -0.83
CA LYS A 175 16.04 -12.26 -0.34
C LYS A 175 15.53 -11.39 -1.47
N THR A 176 14.31 -10.87 -1.35
CA THR A 176 13.80 -9.79 -2.20
C THR A 176 14.68 -8.56 -2.05
N VAL A 177 14.98 -7.91 -3.17
CA VAL A 177 15.79 -6.70 -3.23
C VAL A 177 14.88 -5.56 -3.64
N TYR A 178 14.94 -4.44 -2.92
CA TYR A 178 14.30 -3.21 -3.33
C TYR A 178 15.37 -2.24 -3.77
N LEU A 179 15.25 -1.73 -4.99
CA LEU A 179 16.04 -0.61 -5.44
C LEU A 179 15.24 0.64 -5.14
N THR A 180 15.73 1.47 -4.23
CA THR A 180 15.06 2.70 -3.80
C THR A 180 15.95 3.90 -4.06
N GLY A 181 15.40 5.11 -3.99
CA GLY A 181 16.13 6.35 -4.18
C GLY A 181 15.30 7.35 -4.97
N ASN A 182 15.91 8.46 -5.39
CA ASN A 182 15.26 9.39 -6.31
C ASN A 182 15.32 8.84 -7.74
N ILE A 183 14.79 7.63 -7.92
CA ILE A 183 14.76 6.87 -9.17
C ILE A 183 13.32 6.63 -9.57
N ASP A 184 13.07 6.64 -10.88
CA ASP A 184 11.78 6.26 -11.44
C ASP A 184 11.68 4.73 -11.48
N GLY A 185 10.94 4.18 -10.52
CA GLY A 185 10.76 2.74 -10.35
C GLY A 185 10.03 2.09 -11.53
N GLU A 186 9.07 2.78 -12.14
CA GLU A 186 8.33 2.30 -13.31
C GLU A 186 9.22 2.24 -14.54
N LYS A 187 10.02 3.29 -14.78
CA LYS A 187 11.00 3.30 -15.86
C LYS A 187 11.96 2.13 -15.72
N ILE A 188 12.59 1.96 -14.55
CA ILE A 188 13.54 0.85 -14.33
C ILE A 188 12.86 -0.52 -14.49
N ALA A 189 11.63 -0.67 -14.01
CA ALA A 189 10.88 -1.91 -14.17
C ALA A 189 10.60 -2.25 -15.65
N ILE A 190 10.29 -1.24 -16.48
CA ILE A 190 10.12 -1.42 -17.93
C ILE A 190 11.43 -1.87 -18.56
N TYR A 191 12.55 -1.18 -18.28
CA TYR A 191 13.87 -1.58 -18.77
C TYR A 191 14.22 -3.02 -18.36
N LEU A 192 14.02 -3.37 -17.09
CA LEU A 192 14.29 -4.70 -16.58
C LEU A 192 13.43 -5.77 -17.25
N THR A 193 12.13 -5.53 -17.39
CA THR A 193 11.20 -6.49 -18.01
C THR A 193 11.60 -6.76 -19.46
N ARG A 194 11.93 -5.71 -20.21
CA ARG A 194 12.37 -5.82 -21.61
C ARG A 194 13.72 -6.52 -21.75
N LEU A 195 14.68 -6.22 -20.88
CA LEU A 195 15.98 -6.89 -20.88
C LEU A 195 15.88 -8.37 -20.50
N ILE A 196 14.93 -8.73 -19.62
CA ILE A 196 14.66 -10.13 -19.26
C ILE A 196 13.95 -10.88 -20.39
N SER A 197 12.97 -10.25 -21.05
CA SER A 197 12.25 -10.87 -22.17
C SER A 197 13.08 -10.92 -23.46
N GLY A 198 14.16 -10.13 -23.56
CA GLY A 198 14.96 -9.99 -24.76
C GLY A 198 14.31 -9.08 -25.81
N ASP A 199 13.32 -8.28 -25.41
CA ASP A 199 12.54 -7.41 -26.28
C ASP A 199 13.23 -6.04 -26.46
N LEU A 200 14.19 -6.02 -27.38
CA LEU A 200 15.04 -4.85 -27.65
C LEU A 200 14.52 -3.96 -28.78
N ASP A 201 13.65 -4.50 -29.63
CA ASP A 201 13.18 -3.83 -30.84
C ASP A 201 12.02 -2.86 -30.55
N SER A 202 11.73 -1.96 -31.49
CA SER A 202 10.59 -1.06 -31.34
C SER A 202 9.30 -1.73 -31.80
N HIS A 203 8.29 -1.73 -30.94
CA HIS A 203 6.95 -2.12 -31.33
C HIS A 203 6.23 -0.88 -31.82
N GLN A 204 6.17 -0.69 -33.13
CA GLN A 204 5.22 0.28 -33.68
C GLN A 204 3.82 -0.23 -33.39
N VAL A 205 3.19 0.31 -32.34
CA VAL A 205 1.76 0.16 -32.14
C VAL A 205 1.10 0.93 -33.29
N ALA A 206 0.79 0.20 -34.37
CA ALA A 206 -0.05 0.73 -35.44
C ALA A 206 -1.31 1.32 -34.78
N PRO A 207 -1.68 2.59 -35.05
CA PRO A 207 -2.87 3.16 -34.45
C PRO A 207 -4.04 2.27 -34.84
N LYS A 208 -4.73 1.70 -33.84
CA LYS A 208 -6.01 1.02 -34.06
C LYS A 208 -6.97 2.07 -34.62
N ASN A 209 -7.04 2.17 -35.94
CA ASN A 209 -8.07 2.92 -36.63
C ASN A 209 -9.41 2.33 -36.17
N LYS A 210 -10.18 3.15 -35.45
CA LYS A 210 -11.60 2.93 -35.20
C LYS A 210 -12.28 2.78 -36.57
N LEU A 211 -12.58 1.54 -36.95
CA LEU A 211 -13.49 1.27 -38.05
C LEU A 211 -14.84 0.90 -37.44
N SER A 212 -15.83 1.72 -37.80
CA SER A 212 -17.27 1.46 -37.77
C SER A 212 -17.96 1.44 -36.40
N GLN A 213 -18.52 2.60 -36.05
CA GLN A 213 -19.85 2.64 -35.44
C GLN A 213 -20.82 1.87 -36.34
N ASP A 214 -21.49 0.86 -35.77
CA ASP A 214 -22.74 0.37 -36.33
C ASP A 214 -23.82 0.65 -35.30
N ASN A 215 -24.70 1.57 -35.66
CA ASN A 215 -25.86 1.95 -34.88
C ASN A 215 -26.96 0.94 -35.18
N SER A 216 -27.47 0.25 -34.17
CA SER A 216 -28.83 -0.29 -34.20
C SER A 216 -29.44 -0.30 -32.81
N PRO A 217 -30.76 -0.12 -32.72
CA PRO A 217 -31.38 0.70 -31.69
C PRO A 217 -31.90 -0.11 -30.51
N ALA A 218 -32.20 0.66 -29.45
CA ALA A 218 -32.79 0.26 -28.18
C ALA A 218 -33.88 -0.81 -28.28
N ASP A 219 -33.82 -1.77 -27.36
CA ASP A 219 -35.02 -2.45 -26.89
C ASP A 219 -35.04 -2.41 -25.36
N HIS A 220 -36.05 -1.73 -24.85
CA HIS A 220 -36.38 -1.61 -23.43
C HIS A 220 -37.31 -2.76 -23.08
N SER A 221 -36.92 -3.61 -22.15
CA SER A 221 -37.90 -4.40 -21.39
C SER A 221 -37.46 -4.53 -19.94
N ASP A 222 -38.15 -3.77 -19.09
CA ASP A 222 -38.29 -4.00 -17.66
C ASP A 222 -38.81 -5.42 -17.40
N HIS A 223 -38.07 -6.19 -16.61
CA HIS A 223 -38.65 -7.26 -15.81
C HIS A 223 -37.93 -7.35 -14.46
N SER A 224 -38.52 -6.70 -13.46
CA SER A 224 -38.29 -6.99 -12.06
C SER A 224 -38.91 -8.35 -11.72
N GLY A 225 -38.08 -9.40 -11.65
CA GLY A 225 -38.44 -10.73 -11.19
C GLY A 225 -37.54 -11.15 -10.05
N PHE A 226 -38.09 -11.11 -8.83
CA PHE A 226 -37.48 -11.61 -7.61
C PHE A 226 -37.40 -13.15 -7.68
N VAL A 227 -36.19 -13.71 -7.73
CA VAL A 227 -35.94 -15.16 -7.67
C VAL A 227 -34.88 -15.39 -6.61
N PHE A 228 -35.21 -16.26 -5.65
CA PHE A 228 -34.27 -16.77 -4.66
C PHE A 228 -33.33 -17.75 -5.37
N ASP A 229 -32.03 -17.47 -5.39
CA ASP A 229 -31.04 -18.31 -6.05
C ASP A 229 -30.67 -19.55 -5.21
N ASP A 230 -30.61 -20.65 -5.96
CA ASP A 230 -30.23 -22.01 -5.61
C ASP A 230 -28.70 -22.17 -5.74
N ASP A 231 -28.04 -22.73 -4.73
CA ASP A 231 -26.59 -22.68 -4.47
C ASP A 231 -25.69 -23.47 -5.47
N ASN A 232 -26.18 -23.89 -6.64
CA ASN A 232 -25.46 -24.87 -7.50
C ASN A 232 -25.30 -24.51 -8.99
N ASN A 233 -25.40 -23.24 -9.41
CA ASN A 233 -25.12 -22.85 -10.81
C ASN A 233 -23.70 -22.28 -11.01
N PRO A 234 -22.79 -22.94 -11.75
CA PRO A 234 -21.41 -22.48 -12.00
C PRO A 234 -21.29 -21.30 -12.97
N SER A 235 -22.41 -20.66 -13.34
CA SER A 235 -22.47 -19.49 -14.22
C SER A 235 -22.66 -18.17 -13.45
N GLN A 236 -22.19 -18.10 -12.20
CA GLN A 236 -22.34 -16.90 -11.38
C GLN A 236 -21.42 -15.80 -11.94
N LYS A 237 -22.03 -14.84 -12.63
CA LYS A 237 -21.33 -13.69 -13.18
C LYS A 237 -20.80 -12.84 -12.02
N TYR A 238 -19.48 -12.80 -11.84
CA TYR A 238 -18.84 -11.93 -10.86
C TYR A 238 -19.20 -10.47 -11.11
N LEU A 239 -19.45 -9.75 -10.04
CA LEU A 239 -19.78 -8.32 -10.08
C LEU A 239 -18.49 -7.51 -10.18
N THR A 240 -18.59 -6.33 -10.78
CA THR A 240 -17.51 -5.33 -10.73
C THR A 240 -17.40 -4.71 -9.33
N PRO A 241 -16.23 -4.17 -8.95
CA PRO A 241 -16.03 -3.48 -7.66
C PRO A 241 -17.08 -2.40 -7.40
N GLN A 242 -17.39 -1.59 -8.42
CA GLN A 242 -18.40 -0.54 -8.33
C GLN A 242 -19.81 -1.11 -8.14
N GLU A 243 -20.19 -2.19 -8.82
CA GLU A 243 -21.50 -2.84 -8.61
C GLU A 243 -21.63 -3.44 -7.21
N VAL A 244 -20.56 -4.05 -6.68
CA VAL A 244 -20.54 -4.54 -5.29
C VAL A 244 -20.66 -3.37 -4.32
N PHE A 245 -19.93 -2.28 -4.57
CA PHE A 245 -20.01 -1.07 -3.75
C PHE A 245 -21.43 -0.50 -3.72
N ASP A 246 -22.06 -0.33 -4.88
CA ASP A 246 -23.41 0.23 -4.97
C ASP A 246 -24.45 -0.69 -4.30
N ARG A 247 -24.23 -2.01 -4.33
CA ARG A 247 -25.08 -3.01 -3.66
C ARG A 247 -24.94 -2.99 -2.14
N VAL A 248 -23.71 -2.85 -1.63
CA VAL A 248 -23.41 -2.97 -0.19
C VAL A 248 -23.54 -1.64 0.55
N LYS A 249 -23.28 -0.50 -0.13
CA LYS A 249 -23.24 0.82 0.49
C LYS A 249 -24.53 1.18 1.24
N GLY A 250 -25.69 0.89 0.66
CA GLY A 250 -26.98 1.28 1.23
C GLY A 250 -26.99 2.74 1.69
N ASN A 251 -27.36 2.98 2.95
CA ASN A 251 -27.30 4.30 3.59
C ASN A 251 -26.03 4.55 4.42
N GLN A 252 -25.09 3.61 4.44
CA GLN A 252 -23.87 3.75 5.22
C GLN A 252 -22.86 4.63 4.49
N PRO A 253 -22.09 5.45 5.22
CA PRO A 253 -20.98 6.16 4.62
C PRO A 253 -19.91 5.14 4.23
N MET A 254 -19.73 4.92 2.92
CA MET A 254 -18.68 4.05 2.39
C MET A 254 -17.86 4.78 1.32
N ARG A 255 -16.59 4.36 1.17
CA ARG A 255 -15.68 4.80 0.09
C ARG A 255 -15.09 3.57 -0.58
N LEU A 256 -14.95 3.64 -1.90
CA LEU A 256 -14.27 2.65 -2.71
C LEU A 256 -12.98 3.28 -3.22
N ASP A 257 -11.87 2.57 -3.03
CA ASP A 257 -10.58 2.87 -3.65
C ASP A 257 -10.22 1.66 -4.53
N GLU A 258 -10.51 1.77 -5.83
CA GLU A 258 -10.29 0.68 -6.78
C GLU A 258 -8.80 0.40 -7.00
N ASP A 259 -7.97 1.45 -6.98
CA ASP A 259 -6.53 1.37 -7.24
C ASP A 259 -5.82 0.54 -6.16
N HIS A 260 -6.21 0.73 -4.91
CA HIS A 260 -5.66 0.02 -3.76
C HIS A 260 -6.48 -1.20 -3.33
N GLN A 261 -7.61 -1.46 -3.99
CA GLN A 261 -8.54 -2.56 -3.70
C GLN A 261 -9.11 -2.48 -2.27
N ILE A 262 -9.60 -1.31 -1.87
CA ILE A 262 -10.09 -1.05 -0.50
C ILE A 262 -11.56 -0.62 -0.52
N PHE A 263 -12.32 -1.20 0.41
CA PHE A 263 -13.63 -0.73 0.85
C PHE A 263 -13.49 -0.13 2.25
N ASP A 264 -13.66 1.19 2.36
CA ASP A 264 -13.76 1.84 3.67
C ASP A 264 -15.24 1.98 4.04
N VAL A 265 -15.61 1.51 5.22
CA VAL A 265 -16.95 1.69 5.81
C VAL A 265 -16.86 2.55 7.07
N GLY A 266 -17.67 3.59 7.13
CA GLY A 266 -17.88 4.40 8.33
C GLY A 266 -19.02 3.78 9.13
N MET A 267 -18.69 3.31 10.33
CA MET A 267 -19.63 2.71 11.26
C MET A 267 -19.95 3.71 12.38
N PRO A 268 -21.14 3.62 12.99
CA PRO A 268 -21.52 4.40 14.17
C PRO A 268 -20.78 3.93 15.43
N PHE A 269 -19.46 3.72 15.35
CA PHE A 269 -18.66 3.31 16.49
C PHE A 269 -18.55 4.44 17.51
N PRO A 270 -18.70 4.14 18.80
CA PRO A 270 -18.39 5.10 19.86
C PRO A 270 -16.92 5.52 19.77
N LYS A 271 -16.59 6.69 20.33
CA LYS A 271 -15.18 7.10 20.39
C LYS A 271 -14.40 6.10 21.24
N ILE A 272 -13.12 5.93 20.92
CA ILE A 272 -12.17 5.09 21.67
C ILE A 272 -12.28 5.31 23.17
N ASP A 273 -12.42 6.55 23.63
CA ASP A 273 -12.51 6.85 25.07
C ASP A 273 -13.84 6.41 25.70
N ASP A 274 -14.94 6.45 24.94
CA ASP A 274 -16.23 5.93 25.39
C ASP A 274 -16.18 4.40 25.52
N ILE A 275 -15.55 3.72 24.54
CA ILE A 275 -15.34 2.27 24.58
C ILE A 275 -14.47 1.88 25.80
N LYS A 276 -13.42 2.65 26.10
CA LYS A 276 -12.61 2.43 27.32
C LYS A 276 -13.44 2.58 28.59
N ALA A 277 -14.25 3.62 28.68
CA ALA A 277 -15.11 3.85 29.85
C ALA A 277 -16.14 2.71 30.01
N GLU A 278 -16.68 2.22 28.89
CA GLU A 278 -17.61 1.09 28.88
C GLU A 278 -16.95 -0.24 29.24
N LEU A 279 -15.75 -0.51 28.74
CA LEU A 279 -14.95 -1.67 29.15
C LEU A 279 -14.63 -1.68 30.64
N GLN A 280 -14.46 -0.50 31.26
CA GLN A 280 -14.22 -0.37 32.70
C GLN A 280 -15.49 -0.54 33.54
N SER A 281 -16.62 -0.04 33.05
CA SER A 281 -17.90 -0.04 33.78
C SER A 281 -18.73 -1.30 33.56
N ASN A 282 -18.72 -1.89 32.36
CA ASN A 282 -19.45 -3.10 32.00
C ASN A 282 -18.68 -3.92 30.94
N HIS A 283 -17.58 -4.52 31.38
CA HIS A 283 -16.67 -5.28 30.52
C HIS A 283 -17.36 -6.34 29.65
N SER A 284 -18.28 -7.14 30.22
CA SER A 284 -18.93 -8.23 29.49
C SER A 284 -19.80 -7.72 28.34
N TYR A 285 -20.52 -6.61 28.54
CA TYR A 285 -21.35 -6.02 27.49
C TYR A 285 -20.48 -5.42 26.38
N ALA A 286 -19.45 -4.66 26.75
CA ALA A 286 -18.53 -4.06 25.80
C ALA A 286 -17.82 -5.11 24.91
N VAL A 287 -17.29 -6.18 25.52
CA VAL A 287 -16.65 -7.27 24.78
C VAL A 287 -17.66 -7.99 23.87
N SER A 288 -18.90 -8.20 24.32
CA SER A 288 -19.94 -8.79 23.47
C SER A 288 -20.25 -7.91 22.26
N SER A 289 -20.40 -6.60 22.45
CA SER A 289 -20.68 -5.67 21.34
C SER A 289 -19.55 -5.64 20.32
N ILE A 290 -18.30 -5.62 20.80
CA ILE A 290 -17.11 -5.67 19.93
C ILE A 290 -17.09 -6.96 19.10
N LYS A 291 -17.37 -8.12 19.72
CA LYS A 291 -17.39 -9.41 19.02
C LYS A 291 -18.52 -9.50 18.00
N ASN A 292 -19.67 -8.89 18.27
CA ASN A 292 -20.75 -8.82 17.29
C ASN A 292 -20.32 -8.00 16.08
N TRP A 293 -19.73 -6.81 16.29
CA TRP A 293 -19.19 -6.00 15.18
C TRP A 293 -18.11 -6.71 14.39
N GLU A 294 -17.20 -7.41 15.08
CA GLU A 294 -16.17 -8.23 14.45
C GLU A 294 -16.79 -9.31 13.54
N SER A 295 -17.81 -10.00 14.02
CA SER A 295 -18.52 -11.04 13.27
C SER A 295 -19.20 -10.47 12.02
N ASP A 296 -19.94 -9.37 12.17
CA ASP A 296 -20.67 -8.73 11.07
C ASP A 296 -19.72 -8.22 9.97
N LEU A 297 -18.59 -7.62 10.36
CA LEU A 297 -17.56 -7.14 9.42
C LEU A 297 -16.83 -8.29 8.74
N LYS A 298 -16.59 -9.40 9.47
CA LYS A 298 -16.02 -10.60 8.89
C LYS A 298 -16.92 -11.16 7.78
N GLU A 299 -18.21 -11.34 8.05
CA GLU A 299 -19.18 -11.83 7.07
C GLU A 299 -19.25 -10.90 5.85
N SER A 300 -19.31 -9.58 6.09
CA SER A 300 -19.28 -8.58 5.01
C SER A 300 -18.03 -8.66 4.14
N SER A 301 -16.85 -8.91 4.73
CA SER A 301 -15.60 -9.10 4.00
C SER A 301 -15.63 -10.36 3.12
N GLU A 302 -16.20 -11.45 3.63
CA GLU A 302 -16.36 -12.71 2.88
C GLU A 302 -17.34 -12.54 1.71
N ASP A 303 -18.45 -11.83 1.93
CA ASP A 303 -19.45 -11.55 0.89
C ASP A 303 -18.87 -10.69 -0.23
N ILE A 304 -18.12 -9.63 0.10
CA ILE A 304 -17.40 -8.82 -0.91
C ILE A 304 -16.50 -9.70 -1.77
N CYS A 305 -15.71 -10.59 -1.15
CA CYS A 305 -14.82 -11.49 -1.88
C CYS A 305 -15.61 -12.49 -2.74
N ARG A 306 -16.73 -13.01 -2.24
CA ARG A 306 -17.62 -13.93 -2.97
C ARG A 306 -18.20 -13.26 -4.21
N TYR A 307 -18.70 -12.02 -4.10
CA TYR A 307 -19.28 -11.28 -5.22
C TYR A 307 -18.25 -10.90 -6.29
N LEU A 308 -17.02 -10.55 -5.87
CA LEU A 308 -15.94 -10.14 -6.78
C LEU A 308 -15.17 -11.32 -7.40
N GLY A 309 -15.35 -12.53 -6.87
CA GLY A 309 -14.60 -13.71 -7.31
C GLY A 309 -13.09 -13.62 -7.05
N ASN A 310 -12.66 -12.71 -6.17
CA ASN A 310 -11.26 -12.55 -5.82
C ASN A 310 -11.10 -12.10 -4.36
N ASN A 311 -9.99 -12.52 -3.74
CA ASN A 311 -9.72 -12.33 -2.32
C ASN A 311 -8.77 -11.16 -2.05
N ARG A 312 -8.69 -10.19 -2.98
CA ARG A 312 -7.69 -9.12 -2.90
C ARG A 312 -8.19 -7.88 -2.18
N TYR A 313 -9.51 -7.71 -2.08
CA TYR A 313 -10.08 -6.51 -1.48
C TYR A 313 -9.99 -6.52 0.05
N GLU A 314 -9.61 -5.37 0.59
CA GLU A 314 -9.60 -5.10 2.03
C GLU A 314 -10.87 -4.36 2.44
N LEU A 315 -11.50 -4.80 3.53
CA LEU A 315 -12.58 -4.08 4.19
C LEU A 315 -12.02 -3.40 5.43
N ARG A 316 -12.12 -2.08 5.51
CA ARG A 316 -11.63 -1.26 6.62
C ARG A 316 -12.79 -0.55 7.29
N ALA A 317 -12.92 -0.74 8.59
CA ALA A 317 -14.01 -0.16 9.37
C ALA A 317 -13.50 1.01 10.21
N PHE A 318 -14.06 2.19 9.94
CA PHE A 318 -13.75 3.43 10.65
C PHE A 318 -14.94 3.91 11.49
N ASN A 319 -14.75 4.94 12.31
CA ASN A 319 -15.87 5.75 12.77
C ASN A 319 -16.55 6.49 11.59
N GLU A 320 -17.75 7.04 11.82
CA GLU A 320 -18.56 7.73 10.80
C GLU A 320 -17.78 8.82 10.02
N ASN A 321 -16.80 9.47 10.66
CA ASN A 321 -15.99 10.54 10.07
C ASN A 321 -14.71 10.05 9.37
N PHE A 322 -14.45 8.74 9.31
CA PHE A 322 -13.23 8.14 8.75
C PHE A 322 -11.92 8.64 9.37
N GLN A 323 -11.95 8.96 10.68
CA GLN A 323 -10.78 9.46 11.41
C GLN A 323 -10.05 8.37 12.19
N THR A 324 -10.77 7.34 12.63
CA THR A 324 -10.23 6.30 13.49
C THR A 324 -10.54 4.95 12.88
N LEU A 325 -9.50 4.19 12.52
CA LEU A 325 -9.60 2.81 12.04
C LEU A 325 -9.75 1.87 13.22
N TYR A 326 -10.78 1.02 13.20
CA TYR A 326 -11.04 0.03 14.23
C TYR A 326 -10.64 -1.36 13.79
N PHE A 327 -11.00 -1.76 12.57
CA PHE A 327 -10.76 -3.11 12.06
C PHE A 327 -10.33 -3.08 10.60
N THR A 328 -9.48 -4.03 10.22
CA THR A 328 -9.20 -4.36 8.82
C THR A 328 -9.39 -5.85 8.62
N PHE A 329 -10.16 -6.21 7.61
CA PHE A 329 -10.38 -7.58 7.17
C PHE A 329 -9.95 -7.77 5.74
N ARG A 330 -9.42 -8.96 5.43
CA ARG A 330 -9.15 -9.42 4.07
C ARG A 330 -9.66 -10.84 3.94
N ASN A 331 -10.66 -11.04 3.08
CA ASN A 331 -11.28 -12.35 2.85
C ASN A 331 -11.69 -13.06 4.16
N GLY A 332 -12.44 -12.35 5.01
CA GLY A 332 -12.92 -12.87 6.30
C GLY A 332 -11.85 -13.05 7.37
N LYS A 333 -10.58 -12.74 7.06
CA LYS A 333 -9.49 -12.80 8.02
C LYS A 333 -9.19 -11.40 8.55
N MET A 334 -9.22 -11.24 9.86
CA MET A 334 -8.81 -10.00 10.52
C MET A 334 -7.29 -9.81 10.36
N GLU A 335 -6.89 -8.67 9.79
CA GLU A 335 -5.49 -8.25 9.66
C GLU A 335 -5.11 -7.22 10.72
N TYR A 336 -6.07 -6.39 11.15
CA TYR A 336 -5.88 -5.37 12.17
C TYR A 336 -7.11 -5.24 13.07
N SER A 337 -6.86 -5.01 14.36
CA SER A 337 -7.87 -4.54 15.30
C SER A 337 -7.26 -3.57 16.31
N ALA A 338 -7.89 -2.40 16.44
CA ALA A 338 -7.60 -1.45 17.51
C ALA A 338 -8.11 -1.94 18.88
N LEU A 339 -8.97 -2.96 18.90
CA LEU A 339 -9.64 -3.50 20.09
C LEU A 339 -9.19 -4.94 20.33
N ASN A 340 -8.84 -5.29 21.57
CA ASN A 340 -8.54 -6.65 22.01
C ASN A 340 -9.37 -7.01 23.24
N ASP A 341 -9.39 -8.31 23.59
CA ASP A 341 -10.16 -8.83 24.73
C ASP A 341 -9.81 -8.14 26.08
N ASN A 342 -8.62 -7.54 26.18
CA ASN A 342 -8.15 -6.84 27.39
C ASN A 342 -8.26 -5.30 27.29
N GLY A 343 -8.80 -4.74 26.20
CA GLY A 343 -8.90 -3.31 25.96
C GLY A 343 -8.34 -2.84 24.61
N ILE A 344 -7.88 -1.59 24.54
CA ILE A 344 -7.41 -1.00 23.28
C ILE A 344 -5.95 -1.40 23.03
N THR A 345 -5.69 -2.05 21.90
CA THR A 345 -4.33 -2.37 21.48
C THR A 345 -3.62 -1.04 21.24
N LYS A 346 -2.57 -0.76 22.01
CA LYS A 346 -1.83 0.51 21.91
C LYS A 346 -1.38 0.69 20.46
N LEU A 347 -1.90 1.72 19.80
CA LEU A 347 -1.45 2.15 18.47
C LEU A 347 0.07 2.36 18.52
N MET A 348 0.81 1.68 17.63
CA MET A 348 2.20 2.03 17.32
C MET A 348 2.24 3.32 16.51
#